data_AF-A0A4U8UIG1-F1
#
_entry.id   AF-A0A4U8UIG1-F1
#
_cell.length_a   1.000
_cell.length_b   1.000
_cell.length_c   1.000
_cell.angle_alpha   90.00
_cell.angle_beta   90.00
_cell.angle_gamma   90.00
#
_symmetry.space_group_name_H-M   'P 1'
#
loop_
_entity.id
_entity.type
_entity.pdbx_description
1 polymer ?
#
loop_
_entity_poly.entity_id
_entity_poly.type
_entity_poly.pdbx_seq_one_letter_code
_entity_poly.pdbx_strand_id
1 'polypeptide(L)'
;MRDNGFLGGLCPKLETCSANCLKSDLDRALYCIGKKCNIHCYDGDCPSCVGVARRMFMQVCRENNMPAMASIRFDGNCTMLFREMSHSYVTSRTA
;
A
#
# COMPACT_ATOMS: atom_id res chain seq x y z
N MET A 1 16.16 8.52 31.81
CA MET A 1 15.52 7.22 31.49
C MET A 1 14.19 7.55 30.83
N ARG A 2 14.02 7.29 29.54
CA ARG A 2 12.76 7.49 28.82
C ARG A 2 12.50 6.31 27.88
N ASP A 3 11.35 5.69 28.11
CA ASP A 3 10.56 4.78 27.29
C ASP A 3 11.17 3.49 26.72
N ASN A 4 10.92 2.40 27.48
CA ASN A 4 10.74 1.05 26.96
C ASN A 4 9.27 0.91 26.51
N GLY A 5 9.00 0.83 25.19
CA GLY A 5 7.63 0.60 24.70
C GLY A 5 7.39 0.52 23.18
N PHE A 6 8.42 0.56 22.32
CA PHE A 6 8.22 0.63 20.85
C PHE A 6 9.29 -0.17 20.06
N LEU A 7 9.39 -1.47 20.31
CA LEU A 7 10.28 -2.37 19.53
C LEU A 7 9.55 -3.18 18.44
N GLY A 8 8.45 -2.62 17.93
CA GLY A 8 7.87 -2.98 16.63
C GLY A 8 7.32 -1.69 16.04
N GLY A 9 7.90 -1.19 14.95
CA GLY A 9 7.40 0.05 14.34
C GLY A 9 5.96 -0.11 13.83
N LEU A 10 5.35 1.00 13.41
CA LEU A 10 3.93 1.03 13.04
C LEU A 10 3.62 0.11 11.85
N CYS A 11 4.65 -0.26 11.08
CA CYS A 11 4.57 -1.05 9.84
C CYS A 11 5.83 -1.92 9.66
N PRO A 12 6.02 -2.97 10.48
CA PRO A 12 7.31 -3.63 10.65
C PRO A 12 7.85 -4.27 9.36
N LYS A 13 7.00 -4.90 8.53
CA LYS A 13 7.46 -5.47 7.24
C LYS A 13 7.85 -4.40 6.24
N LEU A 14 7.05 -3.33 6.15
CA LEU A 14 7.30 -2.21 5.24
C LEU A 14 8.59 -1.47 5.61
N GLU A 15 8.80 -1.21 6.90
CA GLU A 15 10.00 -0.57 7.43
C GLU A 15 11.25 -1.43 7.18
N THR A 16 11.17 -2.74 7.46
CA THR A 16 12.28 -3.67 7.24
C THR A 16 12.65 -3.75 5.76
N CYS A 17 11.66 -3.86 4.87
CA CYS A 17 11.90 -3.88 3.43
C CYS A 17 12.54 -2.57 2.95
N SER A 18 12.00 -1.42 3.39
CA SER A 18 12.50 -0.10 3.00
C SER A 18 13.94 0.12 3.48
N ALA A 19 14.25 -0.26 4.72
CA ALA A 19 15.61 -0.20 5.27
C ALA A 19 16.59 -1.03 4.44
N ASN A 20 16.17 -2.19 3.91
CA ASN A 20 17.02 -2.98 3.02
C ASN A 20 17.22 -2.33 1.64
N CYS A 21 16.19 -1.69 1.08
CA CYS A 21 16.33 -0.93 -0.16
C CYS A 21 17.27 0.28 -0.03
N LEU A 22 17.25 0.97 1.12
CA LEU A 22 18.08 2.14 1.40
C LEU A 22 19.58 1.81 1.57
N LYS A 23 19.96 0.54 1.67
CA LYS A 23 21.37 0.11 1.64
C LYS A 23 22.00 0.24 0.24
N SER A 24 21.19 0.49 -0.80
CA SER A 24 21.63 0.73 -2.18
C SER A 24 21.68 2.23 -2.50
N ASP A 25 22.23 2.62 -3.65
CA ASP A 25 22.18 4.00 -4.15
C ASP A 25 20.77 4.60 -4.11
N LEU A 26 20.66 5.90 -3.81
CA LEU A 26 19.39 6.58 -3.53
C LEU A 26 18.35 6.43 -4.66
N ASP A 27 18.78 6.58 -5.93
CA ASP A 27 17.91 6.41 -7.10
C ASP A 27 17.39 4.98 -7.22
N ARG A 28 18.21 3.99 -6.85
CA ARG A 28 17.83 2.57 -6.83
C ARG A 28 16.95 2.26 -5.62
N ALA A 29 17.12 2.97 -4.51
CA ALA A 29 16.34 2.77 -3.30
C ALA A 29 14.87 3.14 -3.52
N LEU A 30 14.56 4.27 -4.16
CA LEU A 30 13.18 4.65 -4.47
C LEU A 30 12.48 3.65 -5.39
N TYR A 31 13.18 3.20 -6.44
CA TYR A 31 12.67 2.15 -7.33
C TYR A 31 12.43 0.83 -6.57
N CYS A 32 13.38 0.43 -5.72
CA CYS A 32 13.27 -0.77 -4.89
C CYS A 32 12.07 -0.70 -3.94
N ILE A 33 11.88 0.41 -3.23
CA ILE A 33 10.76 0.61 -2.30
C ILE A 33 9.43 0.51 -3.06
N GLY A 34 9.29 1.27 -4.16
CA GLY A 34 8.06 1.29 -4.94
C GLY A 34 7.73 -0.07 -5.57
N LYS A 35 8.74 -0.82 -6.00
CA LYS A 35 8.54 -2.11 -6.67
C LYS A 35 8.37 -3.29 -5.72
N LYS A 36 9.09 -3.30 -4.60
CA LYS A 36 9.21 -4.47 -3.71
C LYS A 36 8.47 -4.29 -2.38
N CYS A 37 8.53 -3.11 -1.78
CA CYS A 37 8.06 -2.90 -0.41
C CYS A 37 6.59 -2.51 -0.32
N ASN A 38 6.03 -1.90 -1.37
CA ASN A 38 4.63 -1.48 -1.40
C ASN A 38 3.62 -2.61 -1.11
N ILE A 39 3.97 -3.87 -1.33
CA ILE A 39 3.11 -5.01 -0.97
C ILE A 39 2.78 -5.04 0.53
N HIS A 40 3.73 -4.69 1.39
CA HIS A 40 3.55 -4.69 2.85
C HIS A 40 2.65 -3.57 3.36
N CYS A 41 2.30 -2.61 2.50
CA CYS A 41 1.22 -1.69 2.81
C CYS A 41 -0.12 -2.43 2.78
N TYR A 42 -0.32 -3.38 1.86
CA TYR A 42 -1.63 -3.96 1.55
C TYR A 42 -1.81 -5.40 2.05
N ASP A 43 -0.75 -6.07 2.51
CA ASP A 43 -0.78 -7.46 3.02
C ASP A 43 -1.40 -7.61 4.42
N GLY A 44 -1.91 -6.51 5.00
CA GLY A 44 -2.56 -6.46 6.30
C GLY A 44 -1.64 -6.10 7.47
N ASP A 45 -0.33 -5.94 7.24
CA ASP A 45 0.67 -5.68 8.31
C ASP A 45 0.67 -4.21 8.80
N CYS A 46 0.18 -3.28 7.99
CA CYS A 46 0.36 -1.84 8.22
C CYS A 46 -0.96 -1.05 8.04
N PRO A 47 -1.85 -1.03 9.05
CA PRO A 47 -3.14 -0.31 8.97
C PRO A 47 -3.00 1.18 8.67
N SER A 48 -1.94 1.82 9.17
CA SER A 48 -1.64 3.23 8.93
C SER A 48 -1.43 3.53 7.45
N CYS A 49 -0.64 2.72 6.74
CA CYS A 49 -0.41 2.91 5.31
C CYS A 49 -1.67 2.64 4.49
N VAL A 50 -2.39 1.54 4.76
CA VAL A 50 -3.68 1.25 4.11
C VAL A 50 -4.65 2.40 4.27
N GLY A 51 -4.73 2.99 5.47
CA GLY A 51 -5.62 4.10 5.77
C GLY A 51 -5.32 5.34 4.92
N VAL A 52 -4.05 5.70 4.74
CA VAL A 52 -3.63 6.81 3.87
C VAL A 52 -3.96 6.50 2.41
N ALA A 53 -3.54 5.34 1.91
CA ALA A 53 -3.76 4.92 0.53
C ALA A 53 -5.26 4.88 0.18
N ARG A 54 -6.08 4.35 1.09
CA ARG A 54 -7.53 4.32 0.96
C ARG A 54 -8.13 5.72 0.85
N ARG A 55 -7.71 6.67 1.69
CA ARG A 55 -8.25 8.04 1.63
C ARG A 55 -7.95 8.71 0.29
N MET A 56 -6.70 8.62 -0.18
CA MET A 56 -6.30 9.17 -1.47
C MET A 56 -7.07 8.51 -2.62
N PHE A 57 -7.15 7.17 -2.63
CA PHE A 57 -7.89 6.45 -3.65
C PHE A 57 -9.40 6.78 -3.63
N MET A 58 -10.03 6.89 -2.45
CA MET A 58 -11.45 7.26 -2.34
C MET A 58 -11.75 8.61 -3.00
N GLN A 59 -10.87 9.59 -2.80
CA GLN A 59 -11.03 10.91 -3.40
C GLN A 59 -11.03 10.81 -4.93
N VAL A 60 -9.96 10.27 -5.51
CA VAL A 60 -9.81 10.13 -6.97
C VAL A 60 -10.92 9.27 -7.57
N CYS A 61 -11.28 8.17 -6.89
CA CYS A 61 -12.31 7.25 -7.36
C CYS A 61 -13.68 7.90 -7.49
N ARG A 62 -14.05 8.76 -6.52
CA ARG A 62 -15.32 9.46 -6.53
C ARG A 62 -15.33 10.60 -7.55
N GLU A 63 -14.25 11.39 -7.59
CA GLU A 63 -14.10 12.51 -8.55
C GLU A 63 -14.22 12.03 -10.01
N ASN A 64 -13.71 10.84 -10.31
CA ASN A 64 -13.69 10.29 -11.68
C ASN A 64 -14.79 9.26 -11.96
N ASN A 65 -15.68 8.99 -11.00
CA ASN A 65 -16.68 7.92 -11.08
C ASN A 65 -16.07 6.58 -11.57
N MET A 66 -14.92 6.20 -10.99
CA MET A 66 -14.09 5.09 -11.49
C MET A 66 -14.84 3.77 -11.70
N PRO A 67 -15.78 3.33 -10.83
CA PRO A 67 -16.50 2.07 -11.05
C PRO A 67 -17.25 2.00 -12.39
N ALA A 68 -17.71 3.15 -12.90
CA ALA A 68 -18.43 3.24 -14.17
C ALA A 68 -17.53 3.40 -15.41
N MET A 69 -16.21 3.59 -15.23
CA MET A 69 -15.29 3.75 -16.36
C MET A 69 -15.23 2.49 -17.21
N ALA A 70 -15.21 2.63 -18.54
CA ALA A 70 -15.22 1.49 -19.46
C ALA A 70 -14.03 0.53 -19.28
N SER A 71 -12.87 1.02 -18.85
CA SER A 71 -11.67 0.23 -18.58
C SER A 71 -11.69 -0.50 -17.24
N ILE A 72 -12.66 -0.19 -16.37
CA ILE A 72 -12.78 -0.75 -15.02
C ILE A 72 -14.04 -1.62 -14.92
N ARG A 73 -15.19 -1.07 -15.33
CA ARG A 73 -16.53 -1.71 -15.30
C ARG A 73 -16.70 -2.60 -14.08
N PHE A 74 -16.79 -1.97 -12.91
CA PHE A 74 -16.86 -2.67 -11.63
C PHE A 74 -18.25 -2.51 -11.03
N ASP A 75 -18.91 -3.62 -10.74
CA ASP A 75 -20.21 -3.63 -10.05
C ASP A 75 -20.00 -3.47 -8.54
N GLY A 76 -20.00 -2.22 -8.09
CA GLY A 76 -19.80 -1.86 -6.70
C GLY A 76 -19.36 -0.41 -6.51
N ASN A 77 -19.09 -0.04 -5.25
CA ASN A 77 -18.63 1.30 -4.90
C ASN A 77 -17.10 1.40 -4.78
N CYS A 78 -16.60 2.63 -4.67
CA CYS A 78 -15.15 2.90 -4.52
C CYS A 78 -14.49 2.14 -3.36
N THR A 79 -15.18 1.95 -2.23
CA THR A 79 -14.65 1.19 -1.09
C THR A 79 -14.42 -0.27 -1.45
N MET A 80 -15.37 -0.88 -2.16
CA MET A 80 -15.25 -2.25 -2.65
C MET A 80 -14.15 -2.36 -3.70
N LEU A 81 -14.09 -1.41 -4.65
CA LEU A 81 -13.05 -1.37 -5.67
C LEU A 81 -11.65 -1.29 -5.08
N PHE A 82 -11.43 -0.44 -4.06
CA PHE A 82 -10.14 -0.37 -3.36
C PHE A 82 -9.76 -1.71 -2.72
N ARG A 83 -10.72 -2.39 -2.08
CA ARG A 83 -10.48 -3.70 -1.45
C ARG A 83 -10.10 -4.75 -2.49
N GLU A 84 -10.82 -4.78 -3.60
CA GLU A 84 -10.55 -5.71 -4.69
C GLU A 84 -9.16 -5.47 -5.30
N MET A 85 -8.84 -4.21 -5.62
CA MET A 85 -7.54 -3.85 -6.20
C MET A 85 -6.38 -4.12 -5.25
N SER A 86 -6.52 -3.81 -3.97
CA SER A 86 -5.47 -4.09 -2.97
C SER A 86 -5.26 -5.58 -2.76
N HIS A 87 -6.33 -6.37 -2.70
CA HIS A 87 -6.24 -7.82 -2.64
C HIS A 87 -5.57 -8.41 -3.88
N SER A 88 -6.05 -8.05 -5.08
CA SER A 88 -5.49 -8.48 -6.35
C SER A 88 -4.00 -8.11 -6.47
N TYR A 89 -3.63 -6.90 -6.04
CA TYR A 89 -2.24 -6.45 -6.01
C TYR A 89 -1.37 -7.36 -5.14
N VAL A 90 -1.79 -7.69 -3.92
CA VAL A 90 -1.06 -8.62 -3.04
C VAL A 90 -0.96 -10.00 -3.69
N THR A 91 -2.08 -10.56 -4.16
CA THR A 91 -2.11 -11.88 -4.80
C THR A 91 -1.15 -11.98 -5.99
N SER A 92 -1.11 -10.96 -6.85
CA SER A 92 -0.22 -10.93 -8.03
C SER A 92 1.27 -10.87 -7.70
N ARG A 93 1.62 -10.59 -6.44
CA ARG A 93 3.01 -10.44 -5.96
C ARG A 93 3.45 -11.60 -5.08
N THR A 94 2.52 -12.44 -4.66
CA THR A 94 2.78 -13.65 -3.86
C THR A 94 2.54 -14.96 -4.62
N ALA A 95 1.96 -14.88 -5.83
CA ALA A 95 1.86 -16.01 -6.77
C ALA A 95 3.20 -16.23 -7.50
#